data_AF-A0A330LRT8-F1
#
_entry.id   AF-A0A330LRT8-F1
#
_cell.length_a   1.000
_cell.length_b   1.000
_cell.length_c   1.000
_cell.angle_alpha   90.00
_cell.angle_beta   90.00
_cell.angle_gamma   90.00
#
_symmetry.space_group_name_H-M   'P 1'
#
loop_
_entity.id
_entity.type
_entity.pdbx_description
1 polymer ?
#
loop_
_entity_poly.entity_id
_entity_poly.type
_entity_poly.pdbx_seq_one_letter_code
_entity_poly.pdbx_strand_id
1 'polypeptide(L)'
;MPKMSRYKQSGFTLVELVMVIILLGVIGTFSSRFISDNVILYQTSVNQNERLNDARFVLNRMSKELDSAIAFSVVVNADGSCMSFVPFTAAGQYLGSVSGQSDVSLIMDKETRDLADPNSNDFAGQYISILTTDVNEFYSISAPSTLAEITLYEAVSGANPTQADVTLSSDLTRDSAVSRYFIAENKVQYCLTQVSGVMRLSRREASLDSLFGTSVLMVDNLTTDSSMSLTGATQFSNAMLALSFGFLLRDGSNIKFEHQVVMTNVP
;
A
#
# COMPACT_ATOMS: atom_id res chain seq x y z
N MET A 1 -77.01 50.90 8.96
CA MET A 1 -76.81 49.84 9.98
C MET A 1 -76.29 48.58 9.30
N PRO A 2 -75.10 48.07 9.61
CA PRO A 2 -74.68 46.72 9.20
C PRO A 2 -75.28 45.66 10.14
N LYS A 3 -75.77 44.53 9.59
CA LYS A 3 -76.11 43.36 10.40
C LYS A 3 -74.84 42.55 10.70
N MET A 4 -74.43 42.48 11.96
CA MET A 4 -73.39 41.54 12.38
C MET A 4 -73.92 40.11 12.34
N SER A 5 -73.35 39.26 11.48
CA SER A 5 -73.63 37.83 11.45
C SER A 5 -72.99 37.16 12.67
N ARG A 6 -73.82 36.57 13.53
CA ARG A 6 -73.36 35.89 14.75
C ARG A 6 -73.12 34.41 14.45
N TYR A 7 -71.91 34.08 14.01
CA TYR A 7 -71.48 32.69 13.83
C TYR A 7 -71.67 31.90 15.13
N LYS A 8 -72.40 30.78 15.06
CA LYS A 8 -72.42 29.80 16.15
C LYS A 8 -71.09 29.07 16.16
N GLN A 9 -70.35 29.13 17.27
CA GLN A 9 -69.27 28.18 17.50
C GLN A 9 -69.90 26.79 17.67
N SER A 10 -69.56 25.85 16.79
CA SER A 10 -69.86 24.44 17.02
C SER A 10 -68.85 23.89 18.02
N GLY A 11 -69.30 23.18 19.04
CA GLY A 11 -68.42 22.41 19.91
C GLY A 11 -67.89 21.18 19.18
N PHE A 12 -66.67 20.76 19.54
CA PHE A 12 -66.12 19.46 19.16
C PHE A 12 -67.01 18.35 19.72
N THR A 13 -67.21 17.27 18.95
CA THR A 13 -67.94 16.10 19.47
C THR A 13 -67.00 15.13 20.20
N LEU A 14 -67.55 14.33 21.12
CA LEU A 14 -66.75 13.30 21.82
C LEU A 14 -66.18 12.26 20.84
N VAL A 15 -66.94 11.91 19.80
CA VAL A 15 -66.52 10.96 18.75
C VAL A 15 -65.33 11.52 17.94
N GLU A 16 -65.38 12.81 17.60
CA GLU A 16 -64.32 13.52 16.89
C GLU A 16 -63.02 13.59 17.70
N LEU A 17 -63.10 13.89 19.00
CA LEU A 17 -61.95 13.87 19.91
C LEU A 17 -61.34 12.46 20.05
N VAL A 18 -62.18 11.41 20.19
CA VAL A 18 -61.71 10.02 20.24
C VAL A 18 -61.04 9.60 18.93
N MET A 19 -61.61 9.96 17.79
CA MET A 19 -61.04 9.67 16.47
C MET A 19 -59.67 10.35 16.28
N VAL A 20 -59.53 11.62 16.70
CA VAL A 20 -58.25 12.34 16.66
C VAL A 20 -57.18 11.64 17.52
N ILE A 21 -57.51 11.21 18.75
CA ILE A 21 -56.55 10.50 19.62
C ILE A 21 -56.09 9.17 18.99
N ILE A 22 -57.01 8.41 18.39
CA ILE A 22 -56.67 7.16 17.70
C ILE A 22 -55.74 7.42 16.50
N LEU A 23 -56.07 8.40 15.66
CA LEU A 23 -55.24 8.77 14.50
C LEU A 23 -53.85 9.24 14.91
N LEU A 24 -53.73 10.09 15.94
CA LEU A 24 -52.44 10.54 16.47
C LEU A 24 -51.62 9.37 17.06
N GLY A 25 -52.27 8.39 17.70
CA GLY A 25 -51.59 7.17 18.18
C GLY A 25 -51.01 6.32 17.04
N VAL A 26 -51.79 6.10 15.98
CA VAL A 26 -51.33 5.33 14.80
C VAL A 26 -50.21 6.06 14.06
N ILE A 27 -50.37 7.36 13.80
CA ILE A 27 -49.36 8.17 13.09
C ILE A 27 -48.08 8.27 13.94
N GLY A 28 -48.20 8.59 15.23
CA GLY A 28 -47.04 8.73 16.13
C GLY A 28 -46.23 7.44 16.28
N THR A 29 -46.91 6.28 16.40
CA THR A 29 -46.21 4.99 16.48
C THR A 29 -45.56 4.57 15.16
N PHE A 30 -46.20 4.86 14.02
CA PHE A 30 -45.61 4.60 12.70
C PHE A 30 -44.40 5.50 12.42
N SER A 31 -44.53 6.82 12.62
CA SER A 31 -43.44 7.78 12.41
C SER A 31 -42.25 7.53 13.34
N SER A 32 -42.49 7.17 14.61
CA SER A 32 -41.42 6.86 15.57
C SER A 32 -40.58 5.65 15.13
N ARG A 33 -41.23 4.56 14.71
CA ARG A 33 -40.53 3.38 14.15
C ARG A 33 -39.76 3.73 12.88
N PHE A 34 -40.41 4.38 11.92
CA PHE A 34 -39.78 4.78 10.67
C PHE A 34 -38.52 5.63 10.89
N ILE A 35 -38.54 6.59 11.82
CA ILE A 35 -37.35 7.39 12.17
C ILE A 35 -36.25 6.51 12.77
N SER A 36 -36.58 5.62 13.72
CA SER A 36 -35.63 4.69 14.33
C SER A 36 -34.95 3.80 13.29
N ASP A 37 -35.73 3.18 12.41
CA ASP A 37 -35.24 2.22 11.41
C ASP A 37 -34.31 2.91 10.38
N ASN A 38 -34.65 4.13 9.95
CA ASN A 38 -33.79 4.93 9.07
C ASN A 38 -32.48 5.35 9.74
N VAL A 39 -32.50 5.71 11.03
CA VAL A 39 -31.27 6.07 11.77
C VAL A 39 -30.33 4.88 11.91
N ILE A 40 -30.87 3.69 12.22
CA ILE A 40 -30.07 2.45 12.30
C ILE A 40 -29.46 2.11 10.93
N LEU A 41 -30.27 2.14 9.86
CA LEU A 41 -29.80 1.86 8.50
C LEU A 41 -28.69 2.83 8.06
N TYR A 42 -28.84 4.12 8.37
CA TYR A 42 -27.82 5.13 8.10
C TYR A 42 -26.51 4.84 8.85
N GLN A 43 -26.57 4.53 10.15
CA GLN A 43 -25.38 4.19 10.93
C GLN A 43 -24.65 2.96 10.39
N THR A 44 -25.37 1.89 10.03
CA THR A 44 -24.78 0.70 9.40
C THR A 44 -24.12 1.03 8.07
N SER A 45 -24.75 1.85 7.23
CA SER A 45 -24.16 2.30 5.97
C SER A 45 -22.90 3.13 6.17
N VAL A 46 -22.86 4.03 7.15
CA VAL A 46 -21.66 4.81 7.49
C VAL A 46 -20.52 3.89 7.96
N ASN A 47 -20.80 2.95 8.88
CA ASN A 47 -19.81 1.98 9.38
C ASN A 47 -19.23 1.10 8.24
N GLN A 48 -20.06 0.69 7.28
CA GLN A 48 -19.63 -0.05 6.09
C GLN A 48 -18.74 0.79 5.18
N ASN A 49 -19.13 2.04 4.90
CA ASN A 49 -18.36 2.96 4.05
C ASN A 49 -17.00 3.35 4.67
N GLU A 50 -16.91 3.46 5.99
CA GLU A 50 -15.65 3.64 6.73
C GLU A 50 -14.67 2.50 6.40
N ARG A 51 -15.05 1.24 6.71
CA ARG A 51 -14.19 0.07 6.51
C ARG A 51 -13.91 -0.24 5.03
N LEU A 52 -14.82 0.11 4.12
CA LEU A 52 -14.59 0.07 2.67
C LEU A 52 -13.50 1.05 2.23
N ASN A 53 -13.41 2.23 2.85
CA ASN A 53 -12.38 3.22 2.53
C ASN A 53 -11.04 2.86 3.16
N ASP A 54 -11.01 2.29 4.37
CA ASP A 54 -9.82 1.71 4.99
C ASP A 54 -9.20 0.62 4.09
N ALA A 55 -10.03 -0.32 3.61
CA ALA A 55 -9.61 -1.38 2.71
C ALA A 55 -9.07 -0.84 1.38
N ARG A 56 -9.74 0.14 0.77
CA ARG A 56 -9.26 0.83 -0.43
C ARG A 56 -7.93 1.54 -0.19
N PHE A 57 -7.77 2.23 0.93
CA PHE A 57 -6.54 2.96 1.24
C PHE A 57 -5.35 2.00 1.34
N VAL A 58 -5.47 0.94 2.15
CA VAL A 58 -4.39 -0.04 2.32
C VAL A 58 -4.08 -0.78 1.02
N LEU A 59 -5.09 -1.31 0.32
CA LEU A 59 -4.84 -2.10 -0.90
C LEU A 59 -4.23 -1.25 -2.03
N ASN A 60 -4.72 -0.02 -2.24
CA ASN A 60 -4.12 0.87 -3.24
C ASN A 60 -2.72 1.34 -2.82
N ARG A 61 -2.45 1.57 -1.52
CA ARG A 61 -1.11 1.94 -1.07
C ARG A 61 -0.12 0.78 -1.22
N MET A 62 -0.49 -0.42 -0.79
CA MET A 62 0.35 -1.61 -0.98
C MET A 62 0.59 -1.85 -2.48
N SER A 63 -0.45 -1.86 -3.32
CA SER A 63 -0.29 -2.01 -4.77
C SER A 63 0.65 -0.97 -5.38
N LYS A 64 0.65 0.29 -4.91
CA LYS A 64 1.56 1.34 -5.40
C LYS A 64 3.01 1.19 -4.91
N GLU A 65 3.24 0.74 -3.69
CA GLU A 65 4.60 0.49 -3.20
C GLU A 65 5.19 -0.80 -3.80
N LEU A 66 4.34 -1.73 -4.21
CA LEU A 66 4.72 -2.98 -4.86
C LEU A 66 4.97 -2.81 -6.38
N ASP A 67 4.40 -1.79 -7.02
CA ASP A 67 4.64 -1.43 -8.43
C ASP A 67 6.11 -1.05 -8.68
N SER A 68 6.78 -0.48 -7.68
CA SER A 68 8.22 -0.19 -7.70
C SER A 68 9.09 -1.27 -7.01
N ALA A 69 8.55 -2.44 -6.66
CA ALA A 69 9.33 -3.48 -5.98
C ALA A 69 10.26 -4.24 -6.94
N ILE A 70 11.53 -4.43 -6.55
CA ILE A 70 12.46 -5.31 -7.28
C ILE A 70 11.98 -6.76 -7.11
N ALA A 71 11.63 -7.44 -8.21
CA ALA A 71 10.85 -8.70 -8.17
C ALA A 71 11.45 -9.82 -7.30
N PHE A 72 12.78 -9.97 -7.25
CA PHE A 72 13.47 -10.98 -6.44
C PHE A 72 13.71 -10.56 -4.98
N SER A 73 13.40 -9.33 -4.60
CA SER A 73 13.47 -8.85 -3.21
C SER A 73 12.23 -9.22 -2.39
N VAL A 74 11.12 -9.60 -3.04
CA VAL A 74 9.85 -9.84 -2.36
C VAL A 74 9.91 -11.16 -1.59
N VAL A 75 9.72 -11.09 -0.27
CA VAL A 75 9.67 -12.24 0.63
C VAL A 75 8.41 -12.19 1.49
N VAL A 76 7.83 -13.36 1.77
CA VAL A 76 6.73 -13.53 2.74
C VAL A 76 7.13 -14.63 3.73
N ASN A 77 6.91 -14.38 5.02
CA ASN A 77 7.19 -15.36 6.07
C ASN A 77 6.32 -16.62 5.90
N ALA A 78 6.81 -17.77 6.37
CA ALA A 78 6.12 -19.06 6.24
C ALA A 78 4.75 -19.15 6.95
N ASP A 79 4.44 -18.21 7.85
CA ASP A 79 3.16 -18.04 8.54
C ASP A 79 2.20 -17.05 7.84
N GLY A 80 2.65 -16.38 6.77
CA GLY A 80 1.91 -15.34 6.06
C GLY A 80 1.71 -14.04 6.85
N SER A 81 2.38 -13.87 8.00
CA SER A 81 2.17 -12.71 8.88
C SER A 81 2.87 -11.44 8.40
N CYS A 82 4.09 -11.57 7.87
CA CYS A 82 4.86 -10.45 7.33
C CYS A 82 5.29 -10.69 5.88
N MET A 83 5.28 -9.60 5.12
CA MET A 83 5.85 -9.46 3.79
C MET A 83 6.94 -8.38 3.85
N SER A 84 8.07 -8.58 3.19
CA SER A 84 9.09 -7.55 2.97
C SER A 84 9.45 -7.46 1.50
N PHE A 85 9.85 -6.27 1.03
CA PHE A 85 10.35 -6.04 -0.33
C PHE A 85 11.27 -4.81 -0.36
N VAL A 86 12.02 -4.66 -1.46
CA VAL A 86 12.87 -3.50 -1.74
C VAL A 86 12.27 -2.72 -2.90
N PRO A 87 11.70 -1.53 -2.68
CA PRO A 87 11.37 -0.61 -3.77
C PRO A 87 12.64 -0.04 -4.41
N PHE A 88 12.67 0.08 -5.74
CA PHE A 88 13.73 0.82 -6.44
C PHE A 88 13.45 2.33 -6.44
N THR A 89 14.51 3.13 -6.30
CA THR A 89 14.50 4.59 -6.44
C THR A 89 14.75 5.00 -7.90
N ALA A 90 15.57 4.24 -8.62
CA ALA A 90 15.85 4.39 -10.04
C ALA A 90 16.02 3.02 -10.72
N ALA A 91 15.77 2.95 -12.02
CA ALA A 91 16.03 1.77 -12.85
C ALA A 91 16.48 2.21 -14.25
N GLY A 92 17.26 1.39 -14.93
CA GLY A 92 17.80 1.75 -16.24
C GLY A 92 18.62 0.65 -16.89
N GLN A 93 19.48 1.05 -17.84
CA GLN A 93 20.46 0.17 -18.47
C GLN A 93 21.88 0.69 -18.27
N TYR A 94 22.88 -0.18 -18.23
CA TYR A 94 24.29 0.21 -18.19
C TYR A 94 24.99 -0.09 -19.52
N LEU A 95 26.20 0.45 -19.68
CA LEU A 95 27.05 0.25 -20.84
C LEU A 95 28.22 -0.70 -20.53
N GLY A 96 28.57 -1.53 -21.52
CA GLY A 96 29.67 -2.48 -21.40
C GLY A 96 29.33 -3.72 -20.57
N SER A 97 30.28 -4.17 -19.75
CA SER A 97 30.15 -5.32 -18.85
C SER A 97 30.58 -4.88 -17.45
N VAL A 98 29.79 -5.25 -16.44
CA VAL A 98 30.06 -4.91 -15.03
C VAL A 98 30.75 -6.02 -14.24
N SER A 99 30.95 -7.18 -14.86
CA SER A 99 31.49 -8.37 -14.18
C SER A 99 32.97 -8.19 -13.85
N GLY A 100 33.29 -8.03 -12.57
CA GLY A 100 34.62 -7.73 -12.06
C GLY A 100 35.00 -6.25 -12.18
N GLN A 101 34.03 -5.34 -12.13
CA GLN A 101 34.23 -3.90 -12.18
C GLN A 101 33.55 -3.20 -11.00
N SER A 102 34.21 -2.18 -10.44
CA SER A 102 33.66 -1.21 -9.49
C SER A 102 33.08 0.04 -10.17
N ASP A 103 33.58 0.41 -11.34
CA ASP A 103 33.12 1.60 -12.08
C ASP A 103 32.12 1.19 -13.18
N VAL A 104 30.95 1.81 -13.19
CA VAL A 104 29.83 1.46 -14.08
C VAL A 104 29.22 2.70 -14.73
N SER A 105 29.09 2.69 -16.05
CA SER A 105 28.43 3.76 -16.80
C SER A 105 26.96 3.44 -17.04
N LEU A 106 26.07 4.34 -16.60
CA LEU A 106 24.62 4.17 -16.56
C LEU A 106 23.90 5.02 -17.62
N ILE A 107 22.77 4.50 -18.08
CA ILE A 107 21.74 5.17 -18.87
C ILE A 107 20.47 5.17 -18.01
N MET A 108 20.13 6.34 -17.49
CA MET A 108 18.93 6.59 -16.68
C MET A 108 17.95 7.47 -17.43
N ASP A 109 16.69 7.50 -16.96
CA ASP A 109 15.74 8.49 -17.42
C ASP A 109 16.21 9.92 -17.11
N LYS A 110 15.82 10.86 -17.98
CA LYS A 110 16.22 12.25 -17.85
C LYS A 110 15.64 12.93 -16.61
N GLU A 111 14.40 12.66 -16.22
CA GLU A 111 13.81 13.28 -15.03
C GLU A 111 14.47 12.75 -13.76
N THR A 112 14.67 11.43 -13.66
CA THR A 112 15.41 10.81 -12.54
C THR A 112 16.84 11.35 -12.40
N ARG A 113 17.52 11.61 -13.52
CA ARG A 113 18.89 12.12 -13.55
C ARG A 113 18.98 13.63 -13.28
N ASP A 114 18.06 14.43 -13.81
CA ASP A 114 18.03 15.88 -13.59
C ASP A 114 17.43 16.26 -12.21
N LEU A 115 16.78 15.31 -11.51
CA LEU A 115 16.38 15.43 -10.11
C LEU A 115 17.56 15.33 -9.13
N ALA A 116 18.61 14.58 -9.49
CA ALA A 116 19.90 14.67 -8.82
C ALA A 116 20.63 15.92 -9.32
N ASP A 117 21.13 16.76 -8.41
CA ASP A 117 21.98 17.89 -8.82
C ASP A 117 23.28 17.31 -9.43
N PRO A 118 23.72 17.71 -10.64
CA PRO A 118 24.97 17.23 -11.24
C PRO A 118 26.24 17.46 -10.41
N ASN A 119 26.17 18.23 -9.33
CA ASN A 119 27.25 18.50 -8.37
C ASN A 119 27.02 17.78 -7.01
N SER A 120 26.01 16.92 -6.92
CA SER A 120 25.60 16.19 -5.73
C SER A 120 25.86 14.70 -5.84
N ASN A 121 25.98 14.06 -4.69
CA ASN A 121 26.14 12.62 -4.54
C ASN A 121 24.79 11.98 -4.15
N ASP A 122 23.68 12.39 -4.78
CA ASP A 122 22.32 12.03 -4.33
C ASP A 122 22.00 10.51 -4.41
N PHE A 123 22.76 9.75 -5.21
CA PHE A 123 22.71 8.28 -5.22
C PHE A 123 23.77 7.59 -4.33
N ALA A 124 24.70 8.32 -3.72
CA ALA A 124 25.71 7.74 -2.84
C ALA A 124 25.09 7.22 -1.53
N GLY A 125 25.55 6.06 -1.06
CA GLY A 125 24.94 5.32 0.05
C GLY A 125 23.68 4.52 -0.35
N GLN A 126 23.17 4.66 -1.58
CA GLN A 126 22.16 3.75 -2.14
C GLN A 126 22.84 2.52 -2.75
N TYR A 127 22.11 1.41 -2.89
CA TYR A 127 22.62 0.16 -3.44
C TYR A 127 22.16 -0.06 -4.88
N ILE A 128 23.09 -0.40 -5.79
CA ILE A 128 22.78 -0.88 -7.14
C ILE A 128 22.65 -2.41 -7.14
N SER A 129 21.64 -2.94 -7.82
CA SER A 129 21.33 -4.37 -7.99
C SER A 129 21.36 -4.73 -9.48
N ILE A 130 22.22 -5.68 -9.88
CA ILE A 130 22.36 -6.16 -11.25
C ILE A 130 22.23 -7.68 -11.28
N LEU A 131 21.11 -8.17 -11.82
CA LEU A 131 20.73 -9.59 -11.86
C LEU A 131 20.72 -10.29 -10.48
N THR A 132 20.36 -9.55 -9.42
CA THR A 132 20.13 -10.12 -8.08
C THR A 132 18.93 -11.07 -8.10
N THR A 133 19.23 -12.37 -8.02
CA THR A 133 18.24 -13.46 -8.09
C THR A 133 18.08 -14.19 -6.76
N ASP A 134 18.98 -13.99 -5.79
CA ASP A 134 18.83 -14.48 -4.42
C ASP A 134 18.29 -13.35 -3.54
N VAL A 135 17.16 -13.62 -2.88
CA VAL A 135 16.52 -12.68 -1.96
C VAL A 135 17.42 -12.34 -0.76
N ASN A 136 18.34 -13.23 -0.37
CA ASN A 136 19.23 -13.01 0.76
C ASN A 136 20.24 -11.86 0.51
N GLU A 137 20.60 -11.56 -0.74
CA GLU A 137 21.51 -10.44 -1.03
C GLU A 137 20.87 -9.07 -0.67
N PHE A 138 19.54 -8.95 -0.68
CA PHE A 138 18.82 -7.75 -0.25
C PHE A 138 18.65 -7.60 1.27
N TYR A 139 18.83 -8.68 2.04
CA TYR A 139 18.54 -8.69 3.49
C TYR A 139 19.75 -9.03 4.39
N SER A 140 20.83 -9.60 3.82
CA SER A 140 22.09 -9.89 4.52
C SER A 140 23.28 -9.41 3.70
N ILE A 141 23.53 -8.10 3.75
CA ILE A 141 24.57 -7.39 2.99
C ILE A 141 25.94 -7.58 3.66
N SER A 142 26.46 -8.81 3.69
CA SER A 142 27.75 -9.16 4.33
C SER A 142 28.89 -9.35 3.32
N ALA A 143 28.58 -9.82 2.11
CA ALA A 143 29.43 -9.85 0.92
C ALA A 143 28.54 -10.15 -0.31
N PRO A 144 27.69 -9.19 -0.74
CA PRO A 144 26.82 -9.40 -1.90
C PRO A 144 27.60 -9.67 -3.19
N SER A 145 26.98 -10.38 -4.13
CA SER A 145 27.57 -10.81 -5.41
C SER A 145 27.03 -10.04 -6.61
N THR A 146 25.84 -9.46 -6.45
CA THR A 146 25.03 -8.75 -7.48
C THR A 146 24.49 -7.40 -7.00
N LEU A 147 24.63 -7.12 -5.70
CA LEU A 147 24.27 -5.85 -5.07
C LEU A 147 25.58 -5.15 -4.64
N ALA A 148 25.69 -3.82 -4.77
CA ALA A 148 26.83 -3.05 -4.27
C ALA A 148 26.42 -1.63 -3.88
N GLU A 149 27.13 -1.01 -2.93
CA GLU A 149 26.86 0.38 -2.51
C GLU A 149 27.48 1.37 -3.49
N ILE A 150 26.75 2.41 -3.88
CA ILE A 150 27.26 3.51 -4.69
C ILE A 150 28.05 4.44 -3.76
N THR A 151 29.34 4.63 -4.03
CA THR A 151 30.22 5.51 -3.23
C THR A 151 30.39 6.90 -3.85
N LEU A 152 30.23 6.99 -5.17
CA LEU A 152 30.31 8.20 -5.97
C LEU A 152 29.32 8.10 -7.13
N TYR A 153 28.63 9.21 -7.41
CA TYR A 153 27.74 9.41 -8.55
C TYR A 153 28.17 10.67 -9.29
N GLU A 154 28.44 10.56 -10.59
CA GLU A 154 28.78 11.70 -11.45
C GLU A 154 27.84 11.76 -12.66
N ALA A 155 26.98 12.78 -12.71
CA ALA A 155 26.12 12.99 -13.87
C ALA A 155 26.94 13.47 -15.08
N VAL A 156 26.92 12.72 -16.19
CA VAL A 156 27.76 13.04 -17.37
C VAL A 156 27.32 14.39 -17.97
N SER A 157 28.18 15.39 -17.82
CA SER A 157 27.93 16.73 -18.33
C SER A 157 28.15 16.80 -19.86
N GLY A 158 27.26 17.50 -20.56
CA GLY A 158 27.33 17.63 -22.02
C GLY A 158 26.13 17.00 -22.75
N ALA A 159 26.41 16.24 -23.80
CA ALA A 159 25.44 15.90 -24.85
C ALA A 159 24.56 14.65 -24.59
N ASN A 160 24.79 13.90 -23.51
CA ASN A 160 24.17 12.59 -23.25
C ASN A 160 23.31 12.64 -21.96
N PRO A 161 21.99 12.88 -22.01
CA PRO A 161 21.32 13.60 -20.93
C PRO A 161 20.22 12.93 -20.07
N THR A 162 19.97 11.63 -19.86
CA THR A 162 20.58 10.28 -20.09
C THR A 162 21.75 9.77 -19.24
N GLN A 163 23.01 10.11 -19.51
CA GLN A 163 24.15 9.37 -18.93
C GLN A 163 24.61 9.89 -17.56
N ALA A 164 25.08 8.96 -16.73
CA ALA A 164 25.74 9.17 -15.45
C ALA A 164 26.68 7.98 -15.15
N ASP A 165 27.81 8.23 -14.50
CA ASP A 165 28.77 7.20 -14.10
C ASP A 165 28.75 7.01 -12.57
N VAL A 166 29.00 5.79 -12.08
CA VAL A 166 29.05 5.46 -10.65
C VAL A 166 30.25 4.61 -10.29
N THR A 167 30.83 4.86 -9.10
CA THR A 167 31.86 4.00 -8.49
C THR A 167 31.27 3.27 -7.28
N LEU A 168 31.44 1.96 -7.26
CA LEU A 168 30.85 1.04 -6.29
C LEU A 168 31.85 0.62 -5.20
N SER A 169 31.35 0.28 -4.01
CA SER A 169 32.17 -0.15 -2.87
C SER A 169 32.79 -1.55 -3.03
N SER A 170 32.29 -2.34 -3.99
CA SER A 170 32.73 -3.71 -4.28
C SER A 170 32.45 -4.07 -5.73
N ASP A 171 33.33 -4.88 -6.35
CA ASP A 171 33.13 -5.40 -7.70
C ASP A 171 31.85 -6.25 -7.82
N LEU A 172 31.03 -6.00 -8.84
CA LEU A 172 29.90 -6.85 -9.16
C LEU A 172 30.36 -8.13 -9.86
N THR A 173 29.86 -9.31 -9.46
CA THR A 173 30.38 -10.60 -9.95
C THR A 173 29.62 -11.18 -11.14
N ARG A 174 28.50 -10.57 -11.55
CA ARG A 174 27.59 -11.07 -12.59
C ARG A 174 27.12 -9.95 -13.51
N ASP A 175 26.79 -10.34 -14.73
CA ASP A 175 26.32 -9.46 -15.80
C ASP A 175 24.86 -9.80 -16.16
N SER A 176 24.03 -8.77 -16.41
CA SER A 176 22.66 -8.91 -16.89
C SER A 176 22.62 -9.07 -18.41
N ALA A 177 21.90 -10.08 -18.90
CA ALA A 177 21.85 -10.44 -20.33
C ALA A 177 21.24 -9.37 -21.26
N VAL A 178 20.60 -8.33 -20.69
CA VAL A 178 20.11 -7.14 -21.41
C VAL A 178 20.59 -5.82 -20.77
N SER A 179 21.67 -5.91 -19.99
CA SER A 179 22.36 -4.80 -19.33
C SER A 179 21.46 -3.91 -18.46
N ARG A 180 20.56 -4.49 -17.64
CA ARG A 180 19.68 -3.75 -16.71
C ARG A 180 20.18 -3.69 -15.27
N TYR A 181 19.89 -2.57 -14.61
CA TYR A 181 20.12 -2.34 -13.18
C TYR A 181 18.90 -1.73 -12.48
N PHE A 182 18.86 -1.86 -11.16
CA PHE A 182 17.97 -1.14 -10.25
C PHE A 182 18.81 -0.49 -9.14
N ILE A 183 18.48 0.72 -8.70
CA ILE A 183 19.06 1.36 -7.51
C ILE A 183 17.98 1.38 -6.42
N ALA A 184 18.35 1.10 -5.17
CA ALA A 184 17.46 1.13 -4.02
C ALA A 184 18.17 1.59 -2.75
N GLU A 185 17.47 2.39 -1.94
CA GLU A 185 17.94 2.92 -0.66
C GLU A 185 17.32 2.15 0.52
N ASN A 186 16.00 1.96 0.49
CA ASN A 186 15.20 1.47 1.60
C ASN A 186 14.53 0.13 1.31
N LYS A 187 14.29 -0.64 2.37
CA LYS A 187 13.46 -1.85 2.39
C LYS A 187 12.18 -1.59 3.19
N VAL A 188 11.07 -2.10 2.68
CA VAL A 188 9.73 -1.94 3.26
C VAL A 188 9.24 -3.29 3.78
N GLN A 189 8.51 -3.26 4.90
CA GLN A 189 7.88 -4.43 5.48
C GLN A 189 6.45 -4.14 5.92
N TYR A 190 5.52 -5.01 5.54
CA TYR A 190 4.15 -5.03 6.04
C TYR A 190 3.98 -6.24 6.95
N CYS A 191 3.53 -6.03 8.20
CA CYS A 191 3.31 -7.08 9.18
C CYS A 191 1.90 -6.99 9.77
N LEU A 192 1.19 -8.12 9.70
CA LEU A 192 0.00 -8.42 10.48
C LEU A 192 0.41 -8.84 11.89
N THR A 193 -0.18 -8.19 12.89
CA THR A 193 0.09 -8.45 14.31
C THR A 193 -1.21 -8.65 15.06
N GLN A 194 -1.30 -9.71 15.88
CA GLN A 194 -2.50 -9.96 16.66
C GLN A 194 -2.44 -9.17 17.98
N VAL A 195 -3.47 -8.37 18.25
CA VAL A 195 -3.60 -7.58 19.48
C VAL A 195 -5.03 -7.70 19.99
N SER A 196 -5.20 -8.20 21.22
CA SER A 196 -6.52 -8.36 21.87
C SER A 196 -7.53 -9.19 21.05
N GLY A 197 -7.05 -10.19 20.32
CA GLY A 197 -7.87 -11.11 19.52
C GLY A 197 -8.09 -10.70 18.07
N VAL A 198 -7.90 -9.43 17.71
CA VAL A 198 -7.99 -8.93 16.32
C VAL A 198 -6.61 -8.75 15.69
N MET A 199 -6.54 -8.81 14.36
CA MET A 199 -5.32 -8.51 13.62
C MET A 199 -5.20 -7.01 13.33
N ARG A 200 -3.97 -6.52 13.20
CA ARG A 200 -3.63 -5.15 12.81
C ARG A 200 -2.51 -5.17 11.78
N LEU A 201 -2.70 -4.49 10.66
CA LEU A 201 -1.67 -4.33 9.64
C LEU A 201 -0.80 -3.11 9.97
N SER A 202 0.51 -3.30 9.98
CA SER A 202 1.50 -2.27 10.24
C SER A 202 2.55 -2.22 9.12
N ARG A 203 3.06 -1.03 8.81
CA ARG A 203 4.17 -0.81 7.87
C ARG A 203 5.43 -0.42 8.64
N ARG A 204 6.58 -0.92 8.21
CA ARG A 204 7.93 -0.55 8.64
C ARG A 204 8.77 -0.22 7.42
N GLU A 205 9.80 0.59 7.64
CA GLU A 205 10.76 1.03 6.64
C GLU A 205 12.12 1.21 7.31
N ALA A 206 13.19 1.02 6.55
CA ALA A 206 14.57 1.07 7.00
C ALA A 206 15.51 1.11 5.78
N SER A 207 16.70 1.69 5.94
CA SER A 207 17.80 1.57 4.96
C SER A 207 18.16 0.08 4.77
N LEU A 208 18.67 -0.27 3.58
CA LEU A 208 18.98 -1.63 3.17
C LEU A 208 19.97 -2.38 4.09
N ASP A 209 20.95 -1.68 4.66
CA ASP A 209 21.90 -2.19 5.66
C ASP A 209 21.27 -2.38 7.06
N SER A 210 20.32 -1.50 7.41
CA SER A 210 19.85 -1.30 8.78
C SER A 210 18.74 -2.27 9.22
N LEU A 211 18.40 -2.29 10.52
CA LEU A 211 17.28 -3.07 11.04
C LEU A 211 15.95 -2.29 10.93
N PHE A 212 14.84 -2.99 10.70
CA PHE A 212 13.50 -2.38 10.65
C PHE A 212 13.17 -1.58 11.91
N GLY A 213 12.92 -0.27 11.72
CA GLY A 213 12.64 0.67 12.80
C GLY A 213 11.21 0.59 13.34
N THR A 214 10.68 1.76 13.75
CA THR A 214 9.33 1.88 14.31
C THR A 214 8.24 1.53 13.30
N SER A 215 7.17 0.87 13.76
CA SER A 215 6.03 0.49 12.93
C SER A 215 4.91 1.53 12.95
N VAL A 216 4.46 1.94 11.77
CA VAL A 216 3.24 2.76 11.59
C VAL A 216 2.04 1.81 11.48
N LEU A 217 0.96 2.09 12.22
CA LEU A 217 -0.31 1.37 12.07
C LEU A 217 -0.98 1.79 10.76
N MET A 218 -1.29 0.83 9.89
CA MET A 218 -1.96 1.08 8.61
C MET A 218 -3.47 0.89 8.71
N VAL A 219 -3.91 -0.21 9.34
CA VAL A 219 -5.31 -0.58 9.54
C VAL A 219 -5.44 -1.44 10.80
N ASP A 220 -6.54 -1.28 11.53
CA ASP A 220 -6.91 -2.10 12.68
C ASP A 220 -8.15 -2.98 12.40
N ASN A 221 -8.54 -3.77 13.41
CA ASN A 221 -9.76 -4.58 13.40
C ASN A 221 -9.88 -5.54 12.20
N LEU A 222 -8.77 -6.20 11.85
CA LEU A 222 -8.75 -7.27 10.85
C LEU A 222 -9.07 -8.63 11.48
N THR A 223 -9.61 -9.55 10.68
CA THR A 223 -9.88 -10.94 11.04
C THR A 223 -8.60 -11.77 11.21
N THR A 224 -8.66 -12.87 11.97
CA THR A 224 -7.49 -13.73 12.22
C THR A 224 -7.10 -14.67 11.08
N ASP A 225 -7.93 -14.80 10.04
CA ASP A 225 -7.60 -15.45 8.76
C ASP A 225 -6.95 -14.48 7.74
N SER A 226 -6.82 -13.20 8.10
CA SER A 226 -6.08 -12.23 7.30
C SER A 226 -4.62 -12.68 7.16
N SER A 227 -4.13 -12.72 5.92
CA SER A 227 -2.87 -13.38 5.55
C SER A 227 -2.34 -12.84 4.22
N MET A 228 -1.03 -12.97 4.03
CA MET A 228 -0.34 -12.65 2.78
C MET A 228 0.37 -13.92 2.29
N SER A 229 0.42 -14.16 0.98
CA SER A 229 1.17 -15.27 0.40
C SER A 229 1.78 -14.89 -0.94
N LEU A 230 2.93 -15.49 -1.24
CA LEU A 230 3.70 -15.25 -2.46
C LEU A 230 3.84 -16.58 -3.21
N THR A 231 3.42 -16.63 -4.47
CA THR A 231 3.80 -17.74 -5.35
C THR A 231 5.25 -17.54 -5.78
N GLY A 232 6.04 -18.62 -5.76
CA GLY A 232 7.48 -18.56 -6.01
C GLY A 232 7.81 -17.96 -7.37
N ALA A 233 8.63 -16.91 -7.38
CA ALA A 233 9.22 -16.34 -8.58
C ALA A 233 10.18 -17.35 -9.23
N THR A 234 10.30 -17.28 -10.56
CA THR A 234 11.47 -17.81 -11.27
C THR A 234 11.93 -16.79 -12.30
N GLN A 235 13.12 -16.96 -12.86
CA GLN A 235 13.63 -16.08 -13.92
C GLN A 235 12.69 -15.98 -15.14
N PHE A 236 11.79 -16.96 -15.32
CA PHE A 236 10.86 -17.06 -16.46
C PHE A 236 9.37 -17.05 -16.04
N SER A 237 9.04 -16.75 -14.78
CA SER A 237 7.66 -16.69 -14.31
C SER A 237 7.46 -15.56 -13.29
N ASN A 238 6.54 -14.64 -13.62
CA ASN A 238 6.08 -13.58 -12.73
C ASN A 238 5.66 -14.16 -11.37
N ALA A 239 6.09 -13.53 -10.28
CA ALA A 239 5.58 -13.85 -8.96
C ALA A 239 4.16 -13.28 -8.82
N MET A 240 3.27 -14.00 -8.13
CA MET A 240 1.95 -13.47 -7.77
C MET A 240 1.85 -13.39 -6.26
N LEU A 241 1.69 -12.17 -5.77
CA LEU A 241 1.47 -11.87 -4.37
C LEU A 241 -0.03 -11.77 -4.12
N ALA A 242 -0.58 -12.67 -3.29
CA ALA A 242 -1.96 -12.65 -2.88
C ALA A 242 -2.11 -12.02 -1.48
N LEU A 243 -2.93 -10.97 -1.41
CA LEU A 243 -3.33 -10.30 -0.18
C LEU A 243 -4.76 -10.71 0.16
N SER A 244 -4.97 -11.33 1.31
CA SER A 244 -6.27 -11.78 1.81
C SER A 244 -6.54 -11.09 3.13
N PHE A 245 -7.38 -10.05 3.14
CA PHE A 245 -7.69 -9.26 4.34
C PHE A 245 -9.19 -9.24 4.62
N GLY A 246 -9.58 -9.71 5.81
CA GLY A 246 -10.95 -9.58 6.30
C GLY A 246 -11.08 -8.39 7.26
N PHE A 247 -11.96 -7.46 6.95
CA PHE A 247 -12.21 -6.27 7.78
C PHE A 247 -13.42 -6.55 8.68
N LEU A 248 -13.27 -6.45 10.01
CA LEU A 248 -14.35 -6.64 10.96
C LEU A 248 -15.20 -5.37 11.10
N LEU A 249 -16.52 -5.55 11.11
CA LEU A 249 -17.50 -4.49 11.29
C LEU A 249 -17.98 -4.43 12.76
N ARG A 250 -18.61 -3.31 13.12
CA ARG A 250 -19.16 -3.07 14.48
C ARG A 250 -20.29 -4.02 14.89
N ASP A 251 -20.91 -4.72 13.95
CA ASP A 251 -21.94 -5.74 14.18
C ASP A 251 -21.37 -7.17 14.31
N GLY A 252 -20.04 -7.33 14.19
CA GLY A 252 -19.36 -8.63 14.21
C GLY A 252 -19.36 -9.36 12.87
N SER A 253 -19.95 -8.79 11.81
CA SER A 253 -19.76 -9.28 10.44
C SER A 253 -18.36 -8.92 9.91
N ASN A 254 -17.98 -9.48 8.76
CA ASN A 254 -16.75 -9.09 8.06
C ASN A 254 -17.00 -8.83 6.57
N ILE A 255 -16.08 -8.09 5.95
CA ILE A 255 -15.95 -7.98 4.50
C ILE A 255 -14.55 -8.45 4.14
N LYS A 256 -14.45 -9.52 3.33
CA LYS A 256 -13.18 -10.04 2.84
C LYS A 256 -12.79 -9.37 1.53
N PHE A 257 -11.54 -8.93 1.42
CA PHE A 257 -10.91 -8.51 0.18
C PHE A 257 -9.80 -9.47 -0.17
N GLU A 258 -9.81 -9.93 -1.42
CA GLU A 258 -8.73 -10.69 -2.03
C GLU A 258 -8.18 -9.85 -3.18
N HIS A 259 -6.88 -9.58 -3.16
CA HIS A 259 -6.19 -8.79 -4.16
C HIS A 259 -4.91 -9.51 -4.59
N GLN A 260 -4.66 -9.56 -5.90
CA GLN A 260 -3.48 -10.22 -6.48
C GLN A 260 -2.65 -9.19 -7.21
N VAL A 261 -1.40 -9.02 -6.77
CA VAL A 261 -0.39 -8.19 -7.43
C VAL A 261 0.53 -9.11 -8.21
N VAL A 262 0.66 -8.88 -9.52
CA VAL A 262 1.56 -9.65 -10.39
C VAL A 262 2.88 -8.90 -10.51
N MET A 263 3.92 -9.44 -9.90
CA MET A 263 5.28 -8.92 -10.03
C MET A 263 5.82 -9.32 -11.39
N THR A 264 5.84 -8.38 -12.33
CA THR A 264 6.49 -8.60 -13.63
C THR A 264 8.00 -8.60 -13.42
N ASN A 265 8.62 -9.78 -13.45
CA ASN A 265 10.04 -9.84 -13.72
C ASN A 265 10.23 -9.41 -15.18
N VAL A 266 10.73 -8.19 -15.39
CA VAL A 266 11.09 -7.69 -16.73
C VAL A 266 12.60 -7.90 -16.88
N PRO A 267 13.06 -9.05 -17.42
CA PRO A 267 14.49 -9.36 -17.57
C PRO A 267 15.14 -8.32 -18.49
#